data_AF-A0A060SMF5-F1
#
_entry.id   AF-A0A060SMF5-F1
#
_cell.length_a   1.000
_cell.length_b   1.000
_cell.length_c   1.000
_cell.angle_alpha   90.00
_cell.angle_beta   90.00
_cell.angle_gamma   90.00
#
_symmetry.space_group_name_H-M   'P 1'
#
loop_
_entity.id
_entity.type
_entity.pdbx_description
1 polymer ?
#
loop_
_entity_poly.entity_id
_entity_poly.type
_entity_poly.pdbx_seq_one_letter_code
_entity_poly.pdbx_strand_id
1 'polypeptide(L)'
;MSLSSLFSSFFPVVHADAPEEKEVKEEQPAEEESQEEPQEEAEEEEEPEDPLPALQEECAETAKCAPLAKHFQHCEEKVNAGQGYKGEDCVEEFLMHCVNGCVAPKLFSKLK
;
A
#
# COMPACT_ATOMS: atom_id res chain seq x y z
N MET A 1 5.10 18.83 -41.09
CA MET A 1 5.00 19.12 -39.64
C MET A 1 4.52 17.85 -38.97
N SER A 2 5.34 17.27 -38.10
CA SER A 2 5.10 15.94 -37.52
C SER A 2 3.96 16.01 -36.50
N LEU A 3 3.08 15.01 -36.50
CA LEU A 3 1.98 14.87 -35.52
C LEU A 3 2.51 14.92 -34.08
N SER A 4 3.76 14.50 -33.86
CA SER A 4 4.47 14.59 -32.58
C SER A 4 4.51 16.01 -32.00
N SER A 5 4.62 17.05 -32.84
CA SER A 5 4.65 18.44 -32.38
C SER A 5 3.30 18.98 -31.91
N LEU A 6 2.18 18.40 -32.38
CA LEU A 6 0.83 18.80 -31.98
C LEU A 6 0.44 18.21 -30.63
N PHE A 7 0.85 16.97 -30.34
CA PHE A 7 0.59 16.33 -29.05
C PHE A 7 1.39 16.96 -27.89
N SER A 8 2.64 17.40 -28.13
CA SER A 8 3.45 18.08 -27.11
C SER A 8 2.90 19.45 -26.67
N SER A 9 2.09 20.12 -27.50
CA SER A 9 1.49 21.40 -27.13
C SER A 9 0.23 21.26 -26.28
N PHE A 10 -0.42 20.09 -26.31
CA PHE A 10 -1.68 19.87 -25.58
C PHE A 10 -1.45 19.21 -24.21
N PHE A 11 -0.34 18.48 -24.05
CA PHE A 11 0.08 17.92 -22.77
C PHE A 11 1.54 18.27 -22.52
N PRO A 12 1.86 19.20 -21.60
CA PRO A 12 3.25 19.43 -21.22
C PRO A 12 3.79 18.14 -20.60
N VAL A 13 4.66 17.46 -21.33
CA VAL A 13 5.33 16.25 -20.83
C VAL A 13 6.29 16.68 -19.72
N VAL A 14 5.96 16.34 -18.47
CA VAL A 14 6.91 16.41 -17.35
C VAL A 14 7.87 15.25 -17.52
N HIS A 15 9.11 15.53 -17.93
CA HIS A 15 10.22 14.58 -17.82
C HIS A 15 10.62 14.49 -16.34
N ALA A 16 10.32 13.37 -15.70
CA ALA A 16 11.04 12.95 -14.49
C ALA A 16 12.29 12.21 -14.97
N ASP A 17 13.40 12.92 -15.10
CA ASP A 17 14.72 12.36 -15.43
C ASP A 17 15.20 11.46 -14.28
N ALA A 18 14.98 10.15 -14.40
CA ALA A 18 15.68 9.14 -13.62
C ALA A 18 16.71 8.48 -14.56
N PRO A 19 18.03 8.61 -14.34
CA PRO A 19 19.00 7.94 -15.18
C PRO A 19 19.01 6.43 -14.86
N GLU A 20 18.64 5.63 -15.85
CA GLU A 20 18.84 4.17 -15.85
C GLU A 20 20.32 3.80 -16.13
N GLU A 21 20.67 2.61 -15.64
CA GLU A 21 21.83 1.75 -15.97
C GLU A 21 23.20 2.03 -15.32
N LYS A 22 23.62 1.07 -14.47
CA LYS A 22 24.85 0.26 -14.67
C LYS A 22 24.92 -0.94 -13.73
N GLU A 23 24.95 -2.13 -14.31
CA GLU A 23 25.15 -3.42 -13.67
C GLU A 23 26.63 -3.77 -13.39
N VAL A 24 26.81 -4.78 -12.51
CA VAL A 24 27.92 -5.73 -12.33
C VAL A 24 29.06 -5.36 -11.37
N LYS A 25 29.17 -6.10 -10.24
CA LYS A 25 30.21 -7.14 -10.03
C LYS A 25 30.08 -7.85 -8.66
N GLU A 26 30.05 -9.18 -8.69
CA GLU A 26 30.15 -10.14 -7.57
C GLU A 26 31.50 -10.09 -6.83
N GLU A 27 31.51 -10.36 -5.52
CA GLU A 27 32.28 -11.41 -4.81
C GLU A 27 32.22 -11.19 -3.27
N GLN A 28 31.80 -12.23 -2.52
CA GLN A 28 31.76 -12.33 -1.04
C GLN A 28 33.17 -12.72 -0.47
N PRO A 29 33.32 -13.10 0.83
CA PRO A 29 33.32 -12.32 2.08
C PRO A 29 34.64 -12.51 2.87
N ALA A 30 34.88 -11.74 3.94
CA ALA A 30 35.79 -12.14 5.04
C ALA A 30 35.56 -11.27 6.30
N GLU A 31 35.07 -11.92 7.35
CA GLU A 31 35.40 -11.83 8.80
C GLU A 31 36.46 -10.80 9.24
N GLU A 32 36.51 -10.24 10.44
CA GLU A 32 35.70 -10.11 11.67
C GLU A 32 36.51 -9.13 12.56
N GLU A 33 35.88 -8.55 13.58
CA GLU A 33 36.47 -7.84 14.74
C GLU A 33 37.17 -6.48 14.52
N SER A 34 36.49 -5.40 14.95
CA SER A 34 37.08 -4.49 15.95
C SER A 34 36.06 -3.50 16.52
N GLN A 35 36.18 -3.32 17.84
CA GLN A 35 35.77 -2.14 18.64
C GLN A 35 34.33 -2.09 19.16
N GLU A 36 34.21 -2.52 20.42
CA GLU A 36 33.37 -1.86 21.43
C GLU A 36 33.57 -0.34 21.38
N GLU A 37 32.50 0.39 21.05
CA GLU A 37 32.23 1.71 21.62
C GLU A 37 30.86 1.63 22.30
N PRO A 38 30.68 2.25 23.49
CA PRO A 38 29.39 2.32 24.13
C PRO A 38 28.52 3.26 23.29
N GLN A 39 27.66 2.68 22.46
CA GLN A 39 26.57 3.41 21.85
C GLN A 39 25.65 3.87 22.99
N GLU A 40 25.79 5.13 23.39
CA GLU A 40 24.65 5.96 23.77
C GLU A 40 23.69 5.93 22.57
N GLU A 41 22.91 4.86 22.47
CA GLU A 41 21.81 4.77 21.53
C GLU A 41 20.75 5.77 22.00
N ALA A 42 20.72 6.86 21.23
CA ALA A 42 19.62 7.78 21.07
C ALA A 42 18.29 7.21 21.57
N GLU A 43 17.61 7.96 22.43
CA GLU A 43 16.15 7.90 22.49
C GLU A 43 15.62 8.10 21.06
N GLU A 44 15.44 7.01 20.31
CA GLU A 44 14.58 6.98 19.14
C GLU A 44 13.21 7.43 19.65
N GLU A 45 12.85 8.69 19.36
CA GLU A 45 11.46 9.12 19.46
C GLU A 45 10.65 8.15 18.61
N GLU A 46 9.96 7.18 19.23
CA GLU A 46 9.00 6.31 18.56
C GLU A 46 8.05 7.21 17.77
N GLU A 47 8.15 7.14 16.44
CA GLU A 47 7.23 7.84 15.55
C GLU A 47 5.81 7.38 15.90
N PRO A 48 4.84 8.31 16.09
CA PRO A 48 3.50 7.90 16.47
C PRO A 48 2.89 7.00 15.38
N GLU A 49 2.50 5.78 15.76
CA GLU A 49 1.86 4.82 14.85
C GLU A 49 0.61 5.41 14.19
N ASP A 50 0.41 5.14 12.89
CA ASP A 50 -0.82 5.51 12.19
C ASP A 50 -2.02 4.74 12.78
N PRO A 51 -3.05 5.42 13.33
CA PRO A 51 -4.21 4.74 13.87
C PRO A 51 -5.14 4.14 12.81
N LEU A 52 -4.96 4.45 11.52
CA LEU A 52 -5.87 4.02 10.46
C LEU A 52 -5.97 2.49 10.30
N PRO A 53 -4.87 1.70 10.23
CA PRO A 53 -4.95 0.26 10.02
C PRO A 53 -5.72 -0.45 11.15
N ALA A 54 -5.41 -0.12 12.41
CA ALA A 54 -6.11 -0.68 13.57
C ALA A 54 -7.61 -0.35 13.57
N LEU A 55 -7.98 0.87 13.16
CA LEU A 55 -9.39 1.26 13.03
C LEU A 55 -10.10 0.54 11.88
N GLN A 56 -9.40 0.31 10.75
CA GLN A 56 -9.97 -0.44 9.62
C GLN A 56 -10.26 -1.89 10.02
N GLU A 57 -9.35 -2.55 10.73
CA GLU A 57 -9.54 -3.90 11.27
C GLU A 57 -10.72 -3.95 12.24
N GLU A 58 -10.75 -3.07 13.25
CA GLU A 58 -11.86 -2.98 14.22
C GLU A 58 -13.21 -2.78 13.51
N CYS A 59 -13.24 -1.91 12.49
CA CYS A 59 -14.45 -1.61 11.73
C CYS A 59 -14.87 -2.75 10.79
N ALA A 60 -13.92 -3.50 10.23
CA ALA A 60 -14.19 -4.68 9.40
C ALA A 60 -14.82 -5.83 10.21
N GLU A 61 -14.45 -5.98 11.48
CA GLU A 61 -14.99 -7.01 12.37
C GLU A 61 -16.38 -6.69 12.94
N THR A 62 -16.89 -5.47 12.74
CA THR A 62 -18.22 -5.11 13.22
C THR A 62 -19.31 -5.99 12.60
N ALA A 63 -20.40 -6.22 13.34
CA ALA A 63 -21.53 -7.04 12.86
C ALA A 63 -22.15 -6.55 11.53
N LYS A 64 -21.96 -5.27 11.18
CA LYS A 64 -22.43 -4.70 9.91
C LYS A 64 -21.48 -5.01 8.74
N CYS A 65 -20.16 -4.95 8.97
CA CYS A 65 -19.17 -5.10 7.90
C CYS A 65 -18.60 -6.52 7.78
N ALA A 66 -18.60 -7.30 8.86
CA ALA A 66 -18.09 -8.68 8.86
C ALA A 66 -18.77 -9.61 7.84
N PRO A 67 -20.10 -9.53 7.59
CA PRO A 67 -20.72 -10.29 6.50
C PRO A 67 -20.19 -9.87 5.12
N LEU A 68 -19.94 -8.58 4.90
CA LEU A 68 -19.39 -8.07 3.64
C LEU A 68 -17.95 -8.53 3.43
N ALA A 69 -17.13 -8.54 4.49
CA ALA A 69 -15.79 -9.11 4.46
C ALA A 69 -15.80 -10.58 3.99
N LYS A 70 -16.76 -11.38 4.47
CA LYS A 70 -16.92 -12.78 4.04
C LYS A 70 -17.32 -12.91 2.58
N HIS A 71 -18.19 -12.02 2.08
CA HIS A 71 -18.57 -12.00 0.66
C HIS A 71 -17.37 -11.65 -0.23
N PHE A 72 -16.58 -10.66 0.18
CA PHE A 72 -15.35 -10.28 -0.51
C PHE A 72 -14.35 -11.45 -0.57
N GLN A 73 -14.06 -12.07 0.58
CA GLN A 73 -13.17 -13.24 0.65
C GLN A 73 -13.67 -14.39 -0.23
N HIS A 74 -14.98 -14.68 -0.20
CA HIS A 74 -15.55 -15.71 -1.06
C HIS A 74 -15.42 -15.38 -2.55
N CYS A 75 -15.60 -14.13 -2.95
CA CYS A 75 -15.37 -13.69 -4.31
C CYS A 75 -13.89 -13.88 -4.70
N GLU A 76 -12.96 -13.41 -3.87
CA GLU A 76 -11.53 -13.53 -4.12
C GLU A 76 -11.11 -14.99 -4.26
N GLU A 77 -11.57 -15.88 -3.38
CA GLU A 77 -11.30 -17.32 -3.45
C GLU A 77 -11.76 -17.90 -4.80
N LYS A 78 -12.98 -17.56 -5.24
CA LYS A 78 -13.56 -18.04 -6.50
C LYS A 78 -12.81 -17.50 -7.73
N VAL A 79 -12.50 -16.21 -7.75
CA VAL A 79 -11.79 -15.55 -8.86
C VAL A 79 -10.36 -16.06 -8.94
N ASN A 80 -9.64 -16.15 -7.81
CA ASN A 80 -8.28 -16.66 -7.75
C ASN A 80 -8.20 -18.16 -8.09
N ALA A 81 -9.25 -18.93 -7.80
CA ALA A 81 -9.36 -20.34 -8.21
C ALA A 81 -9.68 -20.52 -9.71
N GLY A 82 -9.88 -19.44 -10.47
CA GLY A 82 -10.30 -19.50 -11.88
C GLY A 82 -11.72 -20.05 -12.07
N GLN A 83 -12.52 -20.06 -11.01
CA GLN A 83 -13.93 -20.48 -11.02
C GLN A 83 -14.87 -19.29 -11.33
N GLY A 84 -14.30 -18.10 -11.46
CA GLY A 84 -15.02 -16.92 -11.90
C GLY A 84 -15.26 -16.87 -13.41
N TYR A 85 -16.11 -15.93 -13.84
CA TYR A 85 -16.34 -15.64 -15.25
C TYR A 85 -15.19 -14.81 -15.86
N LYS A 86 -15.09 -14.81 -17.19
CA LYS A 86 -14.05 -14.04 -17.89
C LYS A 86 -14.23 -12.54 -17.61
N GLY A 87 -13.24 -11.95 -16.95
CA GLY A 87 -13.27 -10.53 -16.56
C GLY A 87 -14.06 -10.26 -15.28
N GLU A 88 -14.35 -11.30 -14.48
CA GLU A 88 -14.86 -11.10 -13.13
C GLU A 88 -13.81 -10.44 -12.23
N ASP A 89 -14.25 -9.43 -11.48
CA ASP A 89 -13.52 -8.81 -10.38
C ASP A 89 -14.41 -8.79 -9.12
N CYS A 90 -13.81 -8.46 -7.97
CA CYS A 90 -14.49 -8.44 -6.67
C CYS A 90 -14.69 -7.01 -6.14
N VAL A 91 -14.76 -6.02 -7.04
CA VAL A 91 -14.85 -4.61 -6.65
C VAL A 91 -16.22 -4.30 -6.03
N GLU A 92 -17.28 -4.98 -6.47
CA GLU A 92 -18.63 -4.81 -5.93
C GLU A 92 -18.72 -5.29 -4.47
N GLU A 93 -18.08 -6.41 -4.14
CA GLU A 93 -18.06 -6.98 -2.79
C GLU A 93 -17.10 -6.24 -1.84
N PHE A 94 -16.29 -5.32 -2.35
CA PHE A 94 -15.28 -4.64 -1.54
C PHE A 94 -15.93 -3.78 -0.44
N LEU A 95 -15.67 -4.15 0.81
CA LEU A 95 -16.37 -3.64 1.99
C LEU A 95 -16.06 -2.19 2.39
N MET A 96 -15.26 -1.45 1.62
CA MET A 96 -14.75 -0.13 2.00
C MET A 96 -15.85 0.91 2.23
N HIS A 97 -16.99 0.78 1.56
CA HIS A 97 -18.13 1.66 1.85
C HIS A 97 -18.59 1.51 3.32
N CYS A 98 -18.68 0.27 3.82
CA CYS A 98 -19.05 -0.01 5.20
C CYS A 98 -17.95 0.42 6.18
N VAL A 99 -16.71 0.03 5.90
CA VAL A 99 -15.55 0.32 6.76
C VAL A 99 -15.36 1.84 6.89
N ASN A 100 -15.38 2.59 5.79
CA ASN A 100 -15.19 4.04 5.81
C ASN A 100 -16.28 4.76 6.61
N GLY A 101 -17.53 4.29 6.54
CA GLY A 101 -18.62 4.83 7.36
C GLY A 101 -18.39 4.65 8.87
N CYS A 102 -17.65 3.61 9.27
CA CYS A 102 -17.25 3.36 10.65
C CYS A 102 -15.94 4.08 11.04
N VAL A 103 -14.94 4.05 10.16
CA VAL A 103 -13.59 4.57 10.43
C VAL A 103 -13.55 6.09 10.46
N ALA A 104 -14.21 6.77 9.52
CA ALA A 104 -14.10 8.22 9.36
C ALA A 104 -14.32 9.00 10.68
N PRO A 105 -15.43 8.82 11.43
CA PRO A 105 -15.63 9.58 12.67
C PRO A 105 -14.58 9.26 13.76
N LYS A 106 -14.04 8.03 13.78
CA LYS A 106 -13.01 7.63 14.77
C LYS A 106 -11.64 8.17 14.40
N LEU A 107 -11.26 8.09 13.13
CA LEU A 107 -9.97 8.55 12.63
C LEU A 107 -9.82 10.05 12.83
N PHE A 108 -10.78 10.85 12.35
CA PHE A 108 -10.73 12.31 12.47
C PHE A 108 -10.82 12.81 13.92
N SER A 109 -11.20 11.97 14.88
CA SER A 109 -11.13 12.32 16.32
C SER A 109 -9.73 12.15 16.92
N LYS A 110 -8.85 11.38 16.27
CA LYS A 110 -7.47 11.09 16.71
C LYS A 110 -6.43 11.97 16.03
N LEU A 111 -6.70 12.37 14.79
CA LEU A 111 -5.83 13.28 14.02
C LEU A 111 -5.93 14.71 14.58
N LYS A 112 -4.79 15.39 14.73
CA LYS A 112 -4.67 16.77 15.22
C LYS A 112 -4.20 17.71 14.11
#